data_AF-A0A7Y7CS93-F1
#
_entry.id   AF-A0A7Y7CS93-F1
#
_cell.length_a   1.000
_cell.length_b   1.000
_cell.length_c   1.000
_cell.angle_alpha   90.00
_cell.angle_beta   90.00
_cell.angle_gamma   90.00
#
_symmetry.space_group_name_H-M   'P 1'
#
loop_
_entity.id
_entity.type
_entity.pdbx_description
1 polymer ?
#
loop_
_entity_poly.entity_id
_entity_poly.type
_entity_poly.pdbx_seq_one_letter_code
_entity_poly.pdbx_strand_id
1 'polypeptide(L)'
;MFQDLDKMMQGSLAPYKKMIEVQTEMLERLSKQQIECTQACMQATIQQAMELQQVSNPQQLTQMQMDYTHRLEEMVNHASEQNMKTLKEAHRAIQDLTLSALATKS
;
A
#
# COMPACT_ATOMS: atom_id res chain seq x y z
N MET A 1 23.24 -38.04 7.20
CA MET A 1 21.78 -38.20 7.30
C MET A 1 21.11 -37.10 8.11
N PHE A 2 21.33 -36.96 9.43
CA PHE A 2 20.69 -35.87 10.23
C PHE A 2 21.21 -34.47 9.87
N GLN A 3 22.53 -34.32 9.64
CA GLN A 3 23.12 -33.06 9.13
C GLN A 3 22.69 -32.73 7.70
N ASP A 4 22.41 -33.74 6.87
CA ASP A 4 21.92 -33.54 5.51
C ASP A 4 20.44 -33.14 5.50
N LEU A 5 19.65 -33.67 6.44
CA LEU A 5 18.27 -33.26 6.72
C LEU A 5 18.19 -31.82 7.24
N ASP A 6 19.09 -31.41 8.12
CA ASP A 6 19.16 -30.05 8.64
C ASP A 6 19.60 -29.05 7.55
N LYS A 7 20.53 -29.45 6.67
CA LYS A 7 20.88 -28.69 5.45
C LYS A 7 19.76 -28.64 4.42
N MET A 8 19.01 -29.74 4.21
CA MET A 8 17.83 -29.76 3.34
C MET A 8 16.69 -28.90 3.90
N MET A 9 16.48 -28.89 5.21
CA MET A 9 15.50 -28.01 5.86
C MET A 9 15.92 -26.55 5.73
N GLN A 10 17.18 -26.20 6.01
CA GLN A 10 17.67 -24.83 5.86
C GLN A 10 17.60 -24.34 4.40
N GLY A 11 17.93 -25.19 3.43
CA GLY A 11 17.81 -24.88 2.00
C GLY A 11 16.37 -24.80 1.49
N SER A 12 15.47 -25.65 1.99
CA SER A 12 14.06 -25.68 1.57
C SER A 12 13.19 -24.62 2.25
N LEU A 13 13.53 -24.18 3.47
CA LEU A 13 12.79 -23.17 4.22
C LEU A 13 13.25 -21.72 3.92
N ALA A 14 14.47 -21.52 3.45
CA ALA A 14 14.99 -20.18 3.14
C ALA A 14 14.13 -19.39 2.12
N PRO A 15 13.62 -19.99 1.02
CA PRO A 15 12.71 -19.29 0.10
C PRO A 15 11.39 -18.88 0.76
N TYR A 16 10.84 -19.72 1.65
CA TYR A 16 9.63 -19.40 2.40
C TYR A 16 9.85 -18.25 3.38
N LYS A 17 10.99 -18.23 4.08
CA LYS A 17 11.35 -17.12 4.97
C LYS A 17 11.42 -15.80 4.19
N LYS A 18 12.10 -15.79 3.05
CA LYS A 18 12.19 -14.59 2.18
C LYS A 18 10.82 -14.16 1.65
N MET A 19 9.95 -15.12 1.30
CA MET A 19 8.58 -14.81 0.88
C MET A 19 7.78 -14.14 2.00
N ILE A 20 7.90 -14.64 3.24
CA ILE A 20 7.25 -14.02 4.40
C ILE A 20 7.78 -12.61 4.63
N GLU A 21 9.10 -12.40 4.55
CA GLU A 21 9.72 -11.07 4.68
C GLU A 21 9.14 -10.09 3.65
N VAL A 22 9.04 -10.48 2.37
CA VAL A 22 8.43 -9.65 1.31
C VAL A 22 6.97 -9.32 1.61
N GLN A 23 6.18 -10.29 2.07
CA GLN A 23 4.78 -10.07 2.41
C GLN A 23 4.61 -9.14 3.61
N THR A 24 5.45 -9.29 4.64
CA THR A 24 5.44 -8.41 5.81
C THR A 24 5.76 -6.97 5.42
N GLU A 25 6.84 -6.76 4.65
CA GLU A 25 7.22 -5.42 4.21
C GLU A 25 6.12 -4.78 3.34
N MET A 26 5.51 -5.56 2.44
CA MET A 26 4.36 -5.10 1.64
C MET A 26 3.20 -4.65 2.52
N LEU A 27 2.81 -5.45 3.52
CA LEU A 27 1.69 -5.13 4.40
C LEU A 27 1.97 -3.90 5.27
N GLU A 28 3.20 -3.75 5.78
CA GLU A 28 3.61 -2.55 6.52
C GLU A 28 3.53 -1.30 5.65
N ARG A 29 4.06 -1.37 4.41
CA ARG A 29 4.00 -0.26 3.46
C ARG A 29 2.56 0.11 3.10
N LEU A 30 1.71 -0.88 2.79
CA LEU A 30 0.30 -0.66 2.49
C LEU A 30 -0.45 -0.03 3.68
N SER A 31 -0.21 -0.52 4.89
CA SER A 31 -0.81 0.02 6.11
C SER A 31 -0.41 1.48 6.31
N LYS A 32 0.88 1.80 6.15
CA LYS A 32 1.36 3.18 6.22
C LYS A 32 0.71 4.09 5.18
N GLN A 33 0.64 3.64 3.93
CA GLN A 33 -0.01 4.38 2.83
C GLN A 33 -1.51 4.64 3.12
N GLN A 34 -2.22 3.66 3.68
CA GLN A 34 -3.63 3.81 4.06
C GLN A 34 -3.83 4.78 5.24
N ILE A 35 -2.93 4.75 6.23
CA ILE A 35 -2.95 5.72 7.34
C ILE A 35 -2.70 7.14 6.83
N GLU A 36 -1.71 7.33 5.96
CA GLU A 36 -1.41 8.63 5.35
C GLU A 36 -2.59 9.18 4.55
N CYS A 37 -3.22 8.34 3.72
CA CYS A 37 -4.45 8.70 3.00
C CYS A 37 -5.58 9.09 3.97
N THR A 38 -5.78 8.33 5.05
CA THR A 38 -6.83 8.60 6.04
C THR A 38 -6.59 9.93 6.74
N GLN A 39 -5.34 10.22 7.13
CA GLN A 39 -4.96 11.49 7.74
C GLN A 39 -5.19 12.67 6.78
N ALA A 40 -4.83 12.52 5.51
CA ALA A 40 -5.03 13.56 4.50
C ALA A 40 -6.54 13.83 4.25
N CYS A 41 -7.35 12.79 4.12
CA CYS A 41 -8.81 12.92 4.01
C CYS A 41 -9.42 13.62 5.24
N MET A 42 -8.97 13.26 6.44
CA MET A 42 -9.41 13.89 7.69
C MET A 42 -9.05 15.38 7.73
N GLN A 43 -7.81 15.73 7.37
CA GLN A 43 -7.38 17.13 7.31
C GLN A 43 -8.20 17.94 6.29
N ALA A 44 -8.45 17.39 5.10
CA ALA A 44 -9.31 18.03 4.11
C ALA A 44 -10.73 18.23 4.62
N THR A 45 -11.27 17.26 5.37
CA THR A 45 -12.61 17.35 5.98
C THR A 45 -12.66 18.48 7.02
N ILE A 46 -11.65 18.57 7.88
CA ILE A 46 -11.54 19.64 8.89
C ILE A 46 -11.47 21.00 8.19
N GLN A 47 -10.65 21.11 7.16
CA GLN A 47 -10.52 22.34 6.37
C GLN A 47 -11.86 22.72 5.71
N GLN A 48 -12.58 21.76 5.12
CA GLN A 48 -13.92 21.99 4.55
C GLN A 48 -14.91 22.49 5.61
N ALA A 49 -14.87 21.94 6.83
CA ALA A 49 -15.70 22.39 7.93
C ALA A 49 -15.41 23.84 8.38
N MET A 50 -14.14 24.28 8.28
CA MET A 50 -13.75 25.67 8.54
C MET A 50 -14.19 26.61 7.41
N GLU A 51 -14.04 26.18 6.15
CA GLU A 51 -14.44 26.94 4.96
C GLU A 51 -15.96 27.13 4.89
N LEU A 52 -16.74 26.14 5.33
CA LEU A 52 -18.21 26.18 5.40
C LEU A 52 -18.75 27.40 6.17
N GLN A 53 -18.03 27.86 7.20
CA GLN A 53 -18.46 29.01 8.02
C GLN A 53 -18.39 30.35 7.26
N GLN A 54 -17.65 30.39 6.16
CA GLN A 54 -17.40 31.60 5.36
C GLN A 54 -18.32 31.69 4.13
N VAL A 55 -19.07 30.63 3.86
CA VAL A 55 -19.98 30.55 2.70
C VAL A 55 -21.16 31.48 2.90
N SER A 56 -21.35 32.41 1.96
CA SER A 56 -22.39 33.45 2.05
C SER A 56 -23.58 33.22 1.11
N ASN A 57 -23.46 32.31 0.15
CA ASN A 57 -24.53 32.00 -0.79
C ASN A 57 -24.44 30.55 -1.33
N PRO A 58 -25.54 30.03 -1.91
CA PRO A 58 -25.58 28.67 -2.43
C PRO A 58 -24.55 28.37 -3.52
N GLN A 59 -24.21 29.34 -4.38
CA GLN A 59 -23.23 29.14 -5.45
C GLN A 59 -21.83 28.88 -4.88
N GLN A 60 -21.43 29.64 -3.87
CA GLN A 60 -20.18 29.42 -3.13
C GLN A 60 -20.17 28.06 -2.43
N LEU A 61 -21.31 27.65 -1.85
CA LEU A 61 -21.45 26.33 -1.24
C LEU A 61 -21.18 25.22 -2.26
N THR A 62 -21.82 25.29 -3.43
CA THR A 62 -21.66 24.30 -4.49
C THR A 62 -20.22 24.24 -4.98
N GLN A 63 -19.60 25.38 -5.26
CA GLN A 63 -18.20 25.41 -5.72
C GLN A 63 -17.27 24.79 -4.68
N MET A 64 -17.40 25.18 -3.40
CA MET A 64 -16.59 24.65 -2.31
C MET A 64 -16.80 23.13 -2.12
N GLN A 65 -18.03 22.61 -2.31
CA GLN A 65 -18.27 21.16 -2.28
C GLN A 65 -17.62 20.44 -3.46
N MET A 66 -17.69 21.02 -4.67
CA MET A 66 -17.02 20.45 -5.85
C MET A 66 -15.50 20.38 -5.67
N ASP A 67 -14.89 21.47 -5.21
CA ASP A 67 -13.45 21.53 -4.96
C ASP A 67 -13.02 20.53 -3.88
N TYR A 68 -13.84 20.34 -2.83
CA TYR A 68 -13.61 19.33 -1.82
C TYR A 68 -13.68 17.91 -2.37
N THR A 69 -14.72 17.59 -3.15
CA THR A 69 -14.86 16.27 -3.78
C THR A 69 -13.69 15.97 -4.70
N HIS A 70 -13.24 16.94 -5.51
CA HIS A 70 -12.08 16.78 -6.38
C HIS A 70 -10.80 16.49 -5.58
N ARG A 71 -10.56 17.23 -4.50
CA ARG A 71 -9.41 17.00 -3.59
C ARG A 71 -9.45 15.59 -2.98
N LEU A 72 -10.63 15.14 -2.53
CA LEU A 72 -10.78 13.78 -1.99
C LEU A 72 -10.48 12.71 -3.07
N GLU A 73 -11.01 12.91 -4.27
CA GLU A 73 -10.78 11.98 -5.39
C GLU A 73 -9.29 11.88 -5.74
N GLU A 74 -8.58 13.00 -5.84
CA GLU A 74 -7.14 13.02 -6.08
C GLU A 74 -6.36 12.25 -4.99
N MET A 75 -6.69 12.48 -3.71
CA MET A 75 -6.02 11.79 -2.60
C MET A 75 -6.25 10.28 -2.63
N VAL A 76 -7.50 9.85 -2.87
CA VAL A 76 -7.86 8.43 -2.93
C VAL A 76 -7.22 7.76 -4.15
N ASN A 77 -7.23 8.42 -5.31
CA ASN A 77 -6.59 7.90 -6.52
C ASN A 77 -5.08 7.77 -6.34
N HIS A 78 -4.43 8.78 -5.75
CA HIS A 78 -3.02 8.72 -5.44
C HIS A 78 -2.67 7.56 -4.50
N ALA A 79 -3.43 7.39 -3.40
CA ALA A 79 -3.23 6.28 -2.48
C ALA A 79 -3.45 4.92 -3.16
N SER A 80 -4.45 4.81 -4.03
CA SER A 80 -4.72 3.61 -4.82
C SER A 80 -3.56 3.25 -5.75
N GLU A 81 -3.00 4.23 -6.47
CA GLU A 81 -1.84 4.05 -7.33
C GLU A 81 -0.62 3.56 -6.55
N GLN A 82 -0.34 4.18 -5.41
CA GLN A 82 0.78 3.80 -4.55
C GLN A 82 0.59 2.38 -3.97
N ASN A 83 -0.61 2.04 -3.53
CA ASN A 83 -0.94 0.69 -3.04
C ASN A 83 -0.73 -0.36 -4.14
N MET A 84 -1.23 -0.08 -5.35
CA MET A 84 -1.09 -0.98 -6.49
C MET A 84 0.37 -1.14 -6.91
N LYS A 85 1.17 -0.08 -6.81
CA LYS A 85 2.62 -0.15 -7.04
C LYS A 85 3.31 -1.05 -6.01
N THR A 86 3.06 -0.84 -4.72
CA THR A 86 3.60 -1.68 -3.63
C THR A 86 3.24 -3.16 -3.84
N LEU A 87 1.98 -3.44 -4.18
CA LEU A 87 1.51 -4.81 -4.43
C LEU A 87 2.23 -5.45 -5.64
N LYS A 88 2.39 -4.71 -6.75
CA LYS A 88 3.09 -5.18 -7.95
C LYS A 88 4.57 -5.45 -7.68
N GLU A 89 5.22 -4.60 -6.87
CA GLU A 89 6.62 -4.80 -6.46
C GLU A 89 6.77 -6.10 -5.65
N ALA A 90 5.91 -6.31 -4.65
CA ALA A 90 5.91 -7.53 -3.85
C ALA A 90 5.62 -8.78 -4.69
N HIS A 91 4.63 -8.71 -5.59
CA HIS A 91 4.33 -9.81 -6.51
C HIS A 91 5.54 -10.18 -7.37
N ARG A 92 6.24 -9.21 -7.96
CA ARG A 92 7.46 -9.45 -8.74
C ARG A 92 8.55 -10.11 -7.91
N ALA A 93 8.80 -9.61 -6.69
CA ALA A 93 9.79 -10.20 -5.80
C ALA A 93 9.47 -11.66 -5.45
N ILE A 94 8.19 -11.99 -5.17
CA ILE A 94 7.76 -13.38 -4.92
C ILE A 94 7.93 -14.26 -6.17
N GLN A 95 7.62 -13.73 -7.35
CA GLN A 95 7.79 -14.44 -8.62
C GLN A 95 9.27 -14.75 -8.87
N ASP A 96 10.16 -13.77 -8.66
CA ASP A 96 11.61 -13.95 -8.82
C ASP A 96 12.18 -14.95 -7.81
N LEU A 97 11.73 -14.91 -6.55
CA LEU A 97 12.07 -15.91 -5.53
C LEU A 97 11.66 -17.32 -5.96
N THR A 98 10.46 -17.45 -6.53
CA THR A 98 9.93 -18.74 -7.01
C THR A 98 10.75 -19.28 -8.19
N LEU A 99 11.01 -18.43 -9.19
CA LEU A 99 11.82 -18.81 -10.36
C LEU A 99 13.25 -19.19 -9.96
N SER A 100 13.85 -18.44 -9.04
CA SER A 100 15.20 -18.72 -8.54
C SER A 100 15.28 -20.06 -7.80
N ALA A 101 14.25 -20.38 -6.99
CA ALA A 101 14.17 -21.65 -6.27
C ALA A 101 13.96 -22.86 -7.19
N LEU A 102 13.30 -22.68 -8.34
CA LEU A 102 13.15 -23.72 -9.36
C LEU A 102 14.46 -23.93 -10.14
N ALA A 103 15.17 -22.86 -10.49
CA ALA A 103 16.44 -22.93 -11.21
C ALA A 103 17.58 -23.55 -10.39
N THR A 104 17.52 -23.51 -9.06
CA THR A 104 18.50 -24.19 -8.18
C THR A 104 18.27 -25.69 -8.04
N LYS A 105 17.16 -26.23 -8.54
CA LYS A 105 16.84 -27.67 -8.53
C LYS A 105 17.15 -28.39 -9.85
N SER A 106 17.51 -27.67 -10.93
CA SER A 106 17.95 -28.22 -12.22
C SER A 106 19.47 -28.32 -12.31
#